data_AF-A0A2P8W1Y5-F1
#
_entry.id   AF-A0A2P8W1Y5-F1
#
_cell.length_a   1.000
_cell.length_b   1.000
_cell.length_c   1.000
_cell.angle_alpha   90.00
_cell.angle_beta   90.00
_cell.angle_gamma   90.00
#
_symmetry.space_group_name_H-M   'P 1'
#
loop_
_entity.id
_entity.type
_entity.pdbx_description
1 polymer ?
#
loop_
_entity_poly.entity_id
_entity_poly.type
_entity_poly.pdbx_seq_one_letter_code
_entity_poly.pdbx_strand_id
1 'polypeptide(L)'
;MTKTLPLATASVHPLEPFIQKLLGAEALLPDSKTNVLEVVGILKSYGVVLDAYSKNLIYIADHQFLVLFPFFKYFNGEVTLAKLLRHWWHDRINFEYAEYCMKTMLWHGGGQMDAYLDSDDFLQRCGAAIAAKIKSNPAMRGLHGLFPDFLPEQVRQLAYYSALGQFWRVMSDLFIDLSDAYDAGRVQTIPDVVAFIKAGLVAAAANPITYAVEIGGTRYDVLPKSAGLTFLMDVAVPYVEAVFFRGTPFLGTVSYNAQANQISVDQGRFDYGALYADPLPIGGAGIPPTLLMQDMRHFLPDYLTAFYQSQGRGLDDVRVKICQSFQKSMFCVTSASLQGLLPHPADTTDPTERVANHEFLAAWMDRLATSRLDVVQL
;
A
#
# COMPACT_ATOMS: atom_id res chain seq x y z
N MET A 1 23.11 55.08 17.32
CA MET A 1 21.82 54.36 17.29
C MET A 1 21.90 53.28 16.23
N THR A 2 22.30 52.08 16.65
CA THR A 2 22.43 50.90 15.79
C THR A 2 21.02 50.41 15.46
N LYS A 3 20.58 50.60 14.21
CA LYS A 3 19.35 49.99 13.72
C LYS A 3 19.63 48.50 13.50
N THR A 4 19.33 47.68 14.50
CA THR A 4 19.16 46.24 14.31
C THR A 4 17.90 46.03 13.47
N LEU A 5 18.06 45.47 12.27
CA LEU A 5 16.95 44.90 11.51
C LEU A 5 16.20 43.90 12.41
N PRO A 6 14.86 43.84 12.35
CA PRO A 6 14.13 42.80 13.07
C PRO A 6 14.64 41.44 12.62
N LEU A 7 14.85 40.51 13.56
CA LEU A 7 14.98 39.10 13.23
C LEU A 7 13.76 38.75 12.38
N ALA A 8 13.98 38.26 11.15
CA ALA A 8 12.91 37.69 10.36
C ALA A 8 12.25 36.61 11.23
N THR A 9 10.99 36.80 11.59
CA THR A 9 10.19 35.75 12.21
C THR A 9 10.29 34.55 11.29
N ALA A 10 10.84 33.44 11.79
CA ALA A 10 10.93 32.18 11.05
C ALA A 10 9.59 31.95 10.35
N SER A 11 9.59 31.81 9.03
CA SER A 11 8.33 31.65 8.31
C SER A 11 7.69 30.35 8.78
N VAL A 12 6.54 30.48 9.42
CA VAL A 12 5.72 29.35 9.83
C VAL A 12 5.43 28.49 8.60
N HIS A 13 5.54 27.17 8.74
CA HIS A 13 5.34 26.23 7.62
C HIS A 13 3.94 26.44 7.00
N PRO A 14 3.75 26.41 5.67
CA PRO A 14 2.44 26.66 5.05
C PRO A 14 1.33 25.71 5.54
N LEU A 15 1.71 24.47 5.90
CA LEU A 15 0.84 23.44 6.46
C LEU A 15 0.98 23.27 7.99
N GLU A 16 1.45 24.30 8.69
CA GLU A 16 1.58 24.30 10.17
C GLU A 16 0.32 23.80 10.90
N PRO A 17 -0.92 24.17 10.52
CA PRO A 17 -2.11 23.67 11.19
C PRO A 17 -2.21 22.14 11.18
N PHE A 18 -1.72 21.47 10.13
CA PHE A 18 -1.72 20.01 10.05
C PHE A 18 -0.61 19.38 10.90
N ILE A 19 0.55 20.04 11.01
CA ILE A 19 1.61 19.63 11.94
C ILE A 19 1.08 19.65 13.37
N GLN A 20 0.44 20.74 13.78
CA GLN A 20 -0.11 20.88 15.13
C GLN A 20 -1.21 19.86 15.41
N LYS A 21 -2.08 19.55 14.43
CA LYS A 21 -3.05 18.45 14.54
C LYS A 21 -2.36 17.12 14.84
N LEU A 22 -1.35 16.75 14.05
CA LEU A 22 -0.64 15.47 14.23
C LEU A 22 0.10 15.41 15.58
N LEU A 23 0.71 16.50 16.03
CA LEU A 23 1.33 16.60 17.36
C LEU A 23 0.28 16.49 18.49
N GLY A 24 -0.92 17.01 18.27
CA GLY A 24 -2.06 16.91 19.17
C GLY A 24 -2.81 15.58 19.14
N ALA A 25 -2.26 14.54 18.47
CA ALA A 25 -2.92 13.26 18.22
C ALA A 25 -4.24 13.34 17.44
N GLU A 26 -4.48 14.43 16.72
CA GLU A 26 -5.56 14.57 15.75
C GLU A 26 -5.12 14.07 14.36
N ALA A 27 -6.08 13.98 13.44
CA ALA A 27 -5.85 13.47 12.10
C ALA A 27 -5.74 14.58 11.04
N LEU A 28 -5.14 14.23 9.89
CA LEU A 28 -5.16 15.05 8.69
C LEU A 28 -6.58 15.25 8.14
N LEU A 29 -7.46 14.26 8.30
CA LEU A 29 -8.86 14.33 7.91
C LEU A 29 -9.70 14.99 9.02
N PRO A 30 -10.62 15.93 8.72
CA PRO A 30 -11.50 16.52 9.72
C PRO A 30 -12.38 15.49 10.43
N ASP A 31 -12.57 15.64 11.74
CA ASP A 31 -13.48 14.81 12.49
C ASP A 31 -14.93 15.21 12.24
N SER A 32 -15.69 14.30 11.64
CA SER A 32 -17.14 14.44 11.44
C SER A 32 -17.79 13.08 11.36
N LYS A 33 -19.06 12.97 11.77
CA LYS A 33 -19.82 11.71 11.68
C LYS A 33 -19.83 11.14 10.26
N THR A 34 -19.91 12.01 9.26
CA THR A 34 -19.86 11.62 7.85
C THR A 34 -18.51 11.02 7.48
N ASN A 35 -17.40 11.68 7.84
CA ASN A 35 -16.06 11.16 7.57
C ASN A 35 -15.81 9.83 8.28
N VAL A 36 -16.26 9.67 9.53
CA VAL A 36 -16.16 8.40 10.27
C VAL A 36 -16.92 7.29 9.54
N LEU A 37 -18.17 7.56 9.15
CA LEU A 37 -19.01 6.61 8.41
C LEU A 37 -18.34 6.17 7.10
N GLU A 38 -17.84 7.13 6.32
CA GLU A 38 -17.17 6.87 5.05
C GLU A 38 -15.88 6.07 5.24
N VAL A 39 -15.01 6.49 6.16
CA VAL A 39 -13.71 5.87 6.41
C VAL A 39 -13.87 4.44 6.92
N VAL A 40 -14.71 4.22 7.94
CA VAL A 40 -14.92 2.87 8.46
C VAL A 40 -15.60 2.00 7.41
N GLY A 41 -16.64 2.52 6.74
CA GLY A 41 -17.37 1.76 5.73
C GLY A 41 -16.51 1.33 4.55
N ILE A 42 -15.64 2.21 4.05
CA ILE A 42 -14.78 1.85 2.93
C ILE A 42 -13.64 0.92 3.36
N LEU A 43 -13.09 1.09 4.56
CA LEU A 43 -12.07 0.19 5.10
C LEU A 43 -12.63 -1.21 5.33
N LYS A 44 -13.91 -1.36 5.73
CA LYS A 44 -14.57 -2.68 5.78
C LYS A 44 -14.57 -3.38 4.43
N SER A 45 -15.03 -2.68 3.38
CA SER A 45 -15.03 -3.20 2.01
C SER A 45 -13.61 -3.54 1.54
N TYR A 46 -12.67 -2.63 1.77
CA TYR A 46 -11.27 -2.82 1.41
C TYR A 46 -10.65 -4.01 2.15
N GLY A 47 -10.96 -4.21 3.43
CA GLY A 47 -10.51 -5.34 4.23
C GLY A 47 -10.87 -6.68 3.60
N VAL A 48 -12.10 -6.82 3.07
CA VAL A 48 -12.54 -8.03 2.34
C VAL A 48 -11.75 -8.22 1.04
N VAL A 49 -11.53 -7.15 0.28
CA VAL A 49 -10.75 -7.22 -0.97
C VAL A 49 -9.27 -7.56 -0.68
N LEU A 50 -8.69 -6.97 0.38
CA LEU A 50 -7.33 -7.26 0.82
C LEU A 50 -7.15 -8.71 1.28
N ASP A 51 -8.17 -9.31 1.92
CA ASP A 51 -8.13 -10.73 2.27
C ASP A 51 -7.92 -11.59 1.02
N ALA A 52 -8.72 -11.33 -0.02
CA ALA A 52 -8.63 -12.03 -1.30
C ALA A 52 -7.28 -11.79 -1.99
N TYR A 53 -6.83 -10.53 -2.05
CA TYR A 53 -5.53 -10.17 -2.63
C TYR A 53 -4.37 -10.85 -1.90
N SER A 54 -4.36 -10.80 -0.56
CA SER A 54 -3.35 -11.43 0.28
C SER A 54 -3.23 -12.92 -0.01
N LYS A 55 -4.36 -13.65 0.00
CA LYS A 55 -4.42 -15.08 -0.33
C LYS A 55 -3.86 -15.36 -1.72
N ASN A 56 -4.21 -14.54 -2.71
CA ASN A 56 -3.76 -14.75 -4.07
C ASN A 56 -2.27 -14.46 -4.26
N LEU A 57 -1.74 -13.36 -3.70
CA LEU A 57 -0.32 -13.03 -3.82
C LEU A 57 0.57 -14.10 -3.16
N ILE A 58 0.19 -14.58 -1.98
CA ILE A 58 0.88 -15.69 -1.29
C ILE A 58 0.80 -16.96 -2.15
N TYR A 59 -0.38 -17.29 -2.68
CA TYR A 59 -0.54 -18.44 -3.57
C TYR A 59 0.36 -18.35 -4.82
N ILE A 60 0.49 -17.17 -5.43
CA ILE A 60 1.36 -16.96 -6.60
C ILE A 60 2.82 -17.21 -6.21
N ALA A 61 3.29 -16.64 -5.10
CA ALA A 61 4.64 -16.87 -4.60
C ALA A 61 4.91 -18.36 -4.39
N ASP A 62 4.05 -19.03 -3.62
CA ASP A 62 4.29 -20.40 -3.15
C ASP A 62 4.09 -21.46 -4.24
N HIS A 63 3.08 -21.30 -5.10
CA HIS A 63 2.64 -22.35 -6.02
C HIS A 63 2.94 -22.05 -7.49
N GLN A 64 3.22 -20.80 -7.86
CA GLN A 64 3.59 -20.42 -9.24
C GLN A 64 5.08 -20.16 -9.40
N PHE A 65 5.91 -20.61 -8.45
CA PHE A 65 7.37 -20.44 -8.48
C PHE A 65 7.98 -20.95 -9.78
N LEU A 66 8.47 -20.00 -10.59
CA LEU A 66 9.08 -20.20 -11.91
C LEU A 66 8.25 -21.09 -12.86
N VAL A 67 6.93 -20.99 -12.78
CA VAL A 67 6.01 -21.57 -13.77
C VAL A 67 5.99 -20.64 -14.98
N LEU A 68 6.43 -21.14 -16.14
CA LEU A 68 6.57 -20.32 -17.36
C LEU A 68 5.26 -19.72 -17.86
N PHE A 69 4.18 -20.50 -17.81
CA PHE A 69 2.86 -20.08 -18.28
C PHE A 69 1.83 -20.26 -17.17
N PRO A 70 1.74 -19.31 -16.22
CA PRO A 70 0.90 -19.46 -15.04
C PRO A 70 -0.56 -19.07 -15.36
N PHE A 71 -1.18 -19.78 -16.31
CA PHE A 71 -2.53 -19.49 -16.82
C PHE A 71 -3.60 -19.38 -15.72
N PHE A 72 -3.45 -20.15 -14.64
CA PHE A 72 -4.41 -20.23 -13.55
C PHE A 72 -3.91 -19.55 -12.26
N LYS A 73 -2.97 -18.59 -12.35
CA LYS A 73 -2.42 -17.91 -11.18
C LYS A 73 -3.45 -17.23 -10.27
N TYR A 74 -4.59 -16.84 -10.83
CA TYR A 74 -5.70 -16.20 -10.12
C TYR A 74 -6.75 -17.18 -9.55
N PHE A 75 -6.51 -18.49 -9.65
CA PHE A 75 -7.48 -19.50 -9.22
C PHE A 75 -7.20 -20.07 -7.83
N ASN A 76 -6.08 -19.72 -7.19
CA ASN A 76 -5.69 -20.23 -5.87
C ASN A 76 -5.74 -21.76 -5.78
N GLY A 77 -5.36 -22.46 -6.85
CA GLY A 77 -5.35 -23.93 -6.93
C GLY A 77 -6.70 -24.56 -7.26
N GLU A 78 -7.79 -23.79 -7.28
CA GLU A 78 -9.16 -24.27 -7.48
C GLU A 78 -9.64 -24.06 -8.91
N VAL A 79 -9.18 -24.87 -9.85
CA VAL A 79 -9.64 -24.78 -11.25
C VAL A 79 -10.93 -25.59 -11.42
N THR A 80 -12.07 -24.90 -11.41
CA THR A 80 -13.40 -25.48 -11.68
C THR A 80 -14.05 -24.82 -12.88
N LEU A 81 -14.94 -25.53 -13.59
CA LEU A 81 -15.66 -24.98 -14.75
C LEU A 81 -16.45 -23.71 -14.37
N ALA A 82 -17.10 -23.71 -13.21
CA ALA A 82 -17.84 -22.54 -12.72
C ALA A 82 -16.92 -21.32 -12.53
N LYS A 83 -15.75 -21.50 -11.90
CA LYS A 83 -14.78 -20.41 -11.69
C LYS A 83 -14.17 -19.94 -13.01
N LEU A 84 -13.94 -20.85 -13.97
CA LEU A 84 -13.45 -20.50 -15.31
C LEU A 84 -14.47 -19.64 -16.08
N LEU A 85 -15.75 -20.02 -16.07
CA LEU A 85 -16.80 -19.25 -16.72
C LEU A 85 -16.96 -17.86 -16.11
N ARG A 86 -16.94 -17.75 -14.78
CA ARG A 86 -16.94 -16.45 -14.08
C ARG A 86 -15.73 -15.60 -14.45
N HIS A 87 -14.55 -16.21 -14.49
CA HIS A 87 -13.31 -15.55 -14.86
C HIS A 87 -13.36 -14.97 -16.28
N TRP A 88 -13.82 -15.75 -17.26
CA TRP A 88 -13.96 -15.29 -18.64
C TRP A 88 -15.02 -14.20 -18.80
N TRP A 89 -16.06 -14.21 -17.96
CA TRP A 89 -17.09 -13.18 -17.95
C TRP A 89 -16.72 -11.94 -17.12
N HIS A 90 -15.49 -11.85 -16.62
CA HIS A 90 -15.04 -10.79 -15.71
C HIS A 90 -15.85 -10.66 -14.40
N ASP A 91 -16.54 -11.73 -13.98
CA ASP A 91 -17.18 -11.84 -12.66
C ASP A 91 -16.17 -12.37 -11.64
N ARG A 92 -15.16 -11.54 -11.33
CA ARG A 92 -14.02 -11.91 -10.48
C ARG A 92 -13.43 -10.68 -9.79
N ILE A 93 -12.65 -10.96 -8.74
CA ILE A 93 -11.72 -10.01 -8.16
C ILE A 93 -10.61 -9.66 -9.17
N ASN A 94 -10.29 -8.38 -9.28
CA ASN A 94 -9.29 -7.82 -10.17
C ASN A 94 -7.90 -7.86 -9.54
N PHE A 95 -7.39 -9.09 -9.32
CA PHE A 95 -6.03 -9.35 -8.80
C PHE A 95 -4.89 -8.66 -9.58
N GLU A 96 -5.15 -8.17 -10.79
CA GLU A 96 -4.22 -7.34 -11.54
C GLU A 96 -3.85 -6.06 -10.78
N TYR A 97 -4.75 -5.51 -9.96
CA TYR A 97 -4.43 -4.36 -9.10
C TYR A 97 -3.47 -4.75 -7.97
N ALA A 98 -3.62 -5.96 -7.42
CA ALA A 98 -2.69 -6.51 -6.44
C ALA A 98 -1.26 -6.60 -7.00
N GLU A 99 -1.15 -7.13 -8.22
CA GLU A 99 0.13 -7.18 -8.95
C GLU A 99 0.66 -5.80 -9.31
N TYR A 100 -0.22 -4.85 -9.63
CA TYR A 100 0.16 -3.46 -9.89
C TYR A 100 0.84 -2.85 -8.65
N CYS A 101 0.26 -2.99 -7.46
CA CYS A 101 0.88 -2.52 -6.22
C CYS A 101 2.21 -3.24 -5.94
N MET A 102 2.26 -4.56 -6.11
CA MET A 102 3.48 -5.34 -5.93
C MET A 102 4.61 -4.89 -6.88
N LYS A 103 4.31 -4.71 -8.17
CA LYS A 103 5.29 -4.21 -9.16
C LYS A 103 5.71 -2.78 -8.86
N THR A 104 4.81 -1.96 -8.34
CA THR A 104 5.12 -0.58 -7.92
C THR A 104 6.13 -0.60 -6.77
N MET A 105 5.94 -1.48 -5.77
CA MET A 105 6.92 -1.67 -4.71
C MET A 105 8.26 -2.18 -5.24
N LEU A 106 8.25 -3.23 -6.07
CA LEU A 106 9.46 -3.79 -6.67
C LEU A 106 10.26 -2.73 -7.44
N TRP A 107 9.59 -1.85 -8.17
CA TRP A 107 10.26 -0.84 -9.00
C TRP A 107 10.80 0.34 -8.20
N HIS A 108 10.09 0.79 -7.15
CA HIS A 108 10.54 1.88 -6.28
C HIS A 108 11.55 1.42 -5.22
N GLY A 109 11.54 0.13 -4.87
CA GLY A 109 12.43 -0.47 -3.88
C GLY A 109 12.25 0.09 -2.47
N GLY A 110 13.26 -0.13 -1.63
CA GLY A 110 13.38 0.46 -0.30
C GLY A 110 13.30 -0.51 0.89
N GLY A 111 13.73 -0.03 2.05
CA GLY A 111 13.82 -0.83 3.28
C GLY A 111 14.97 -1.86 3.25
N GLN A 112 15.10 -2.67 4.29
CA GLN A 112 16.15 -3.71 4.31
C GLN A 112 15.79 -4.90 3.41
N MET A 113 14.52 -5.09 3.09
CA MET A 113 14.09 -6.14 2.16
C MET A 113 14.75 -5.98 0.79
N ASP A 114 14.73 -4.77 0.22
CA ASP A 114 15.33 -4.51 -1.09
C ASP A 114 16.86 -4.71 -1.05
N ALA A 115 17.53 -4.21 0.00
CA ALA A 115 18.95 -4.43 0.22
C ALA A 115 19.30 -5.92 0.41
N TYR A 116 18.43 -6.70 1.06
CA TYR A 116 18.60 -8.14 1.20
C TYR A 116 18.49 -8.87 -0.15
N LEU A 117 17.57 -8.44 -1.02
CA LEU A 117 17.38 -9.02 -2.36
C LEU A 117 18.56 -8.76 -3.31
N ASP A 118 19.44 -7.80 -2.99
CA ASP A 118 20.70 -7.56 -3.68
C ASP A 118 21.90 -8.32 -3.08
N SER A 119 21.70 -9.06 -2.00
CA SER A 119 22.79 -9.70 -1.26
C SER A 119 23.22 -11.06 -1.84
N ASP A 120 24.47 -11.43 -1.58
CA ASP A 120 25.00 -12.76 -1.91
C ASP A 120 24.23 -13.89 -1.22
N ASP A 121 23.72 -13.68 0.00
CA ASP A 121 22.91 -14.67 0.72
C ASP A 121 21.60 -14.96 -0.02
N PHE A 122 20.92 -13.91 -0.50
CA PHE A 122 19.73 -14.09 -1.34
C PHE A 122 20.07 -14.83 -2.64
N LEU A 123 21.13 -14.41 -3.35
CA LEU A 123 21.55 -15.06 -4.61
C LEU A 123 21.89 -16.54 -4.41
N GLN A 124 22.56 -16.90 -3.32
CA GLN A 124 22.89 -18.29 -2.98
C GLN A 124 21.63 -19.13 -2.74
N ARG A 125 20.70 -18.63 -1.91
CA ARG A 125 19.44 -19.31 -1.60
C ARG A 125 18.55 -19.46 -2.82
N CYS A 126 18.44 -18.39 -3.58
CA CYS A 126 17.71 -18.33 -4.84
C CYS A 126 18.29 -19.33 -5.85
N GLY A 127 19.61 -19.39 -6.01
CA GLY A 127 20.30 -20.34 -6.87
C GLY A 127 20.00 -21.79 -6.52
N ALA A 128 19.95 -22.13 -5.22
CA ALA A 128 19.59 -23.47 -4.76
C ALA A 128 18.13 -23.84 -5.15
N ALA A 129 17.19 -22.92 -4.95
CA ALA A 129 15.79 -23.12 -5.31
C ALA A 129 15.60 -23.22 -6.84
N ILE A 130 16.25 -22.34 -7.61
CA ILE A 130 16.24 -22.35 -9.08
C ILE A 130 16.77 -23.69 -9.58
N ALA A 131 17.96 -24.10 -9.14
CA ALA A 131 18.60 -25.34 -9.58
C ALA A 131 17.72 -26.57 -9.30
N ALA A 132 17.05 -26.59 -8.14
CA ALA A 132 16.08 -27.64 -7.80
C ALA A 132 14.87 -27.62 -8.74
N LYS A 133 14.29 -26.45 -9.00
CA LYS A 133 13.10 -26.27 -9.85
C LYS A 133 13.34 -26.68 -11.30
N ILE A 134 14.50 -26.33 -11.85
CA ILE A 134 14.80 -26.56 -13.28
C ILE A 134 15.55 -27.88 -13.53
N LYS A 135 15.86 -28.67 -12.50
CA LYS A 135 16.67 -29.91 -12.59
C LYS A 135 16.22 -30.84 -13.72
N SER A 136 14.90 -31.03 -13.87
CA SER A 136 14.30 -31.89 -14.90
C SER A 136 14.00 -31.18 -16.22
N ASN A 137 14.23 -29.87 -16.33
CA ASN A 137 13.92 -29.06 -17.50
C ASN A 137 15.22 -28.58 -18.20
N PRO A 138 15.73 -29.32 -19.21
CA PRO A 138 16.97 -28.98 -19.89
C PRO A 138 16.93 -27.63 -20.63
N ALA A 139 15.77 -27.25 -21.18
CA ALA A 139 15.61 -25.95 -21.85
C ALA A 139 15.80 -24.80 -20.85
N MET A 140 15.19 -24.90 -19.66
CA MET A 140 15.34 -23.89 -18.61
C MET A 140 16.74 -23.85 -18.02
N ARG A 141 17.43 -24.99 -17.93
CA ARG A 141 18.86 -25.02 -17.58
C ARG A 141 19.72 -24.29 -18.61
N GLY A 142 19.44 -24.50 -19.90
CA GLY A 142 20.10 -23.75 -20.98
C GLY A 142 19.85 -22.25 -20.89
N LEU A 143 18.58 -21.85 -20.70
CA LEU A 143 18.21 -20.44 -20.52
C LEU A 143 18.95 -19.81 -19.33
N HIS A 144 18.95 -20.48 -18.18
CA HIS A 144 19.62 -19.97 -16.98
C HIS A 144 21.14 -19.90 -17.14
N GLY A 145 21.75 -20.86 -17.85
CA GLY A 145 23.18 -20.80 -18.14
C GLY A 145 23.58 -19.66 -19.08
N LEU A 146 22.71 -19.29 -20.02
CA LEU A 146 22.95 -18.16 -20.95
C LEU A 146 22.59 -16.80 -20.34
N PHE A 147 21.57 -16.76 -19.49
CA PHE A 147 21.04 -15.56 -18.84
C PHE A 147 20.94 -15.79 -17.34
N PRO A 148 22.07 -15.77 -16.61
CA PRO A 148 22.11 -16.14 -15.19
C PRO A 148 21.23 -15.24 -14.31
N ASP A 149 21.06 -13.97 -14.68
CA ASP A 149 20.30 -12.99 -13.88
C ASP A 149 18.79 -13.06 -14.11
N PHE A 150 18.32 -13.71 -15.19
CA PHE A 150 16.91 -13.71 -15.55
C PHE A 150 16.01 -14.39 -14.49
N LEU A 151 16.39 -15.60 -14.04
CA LEU A 151 15.59 -16.33 -13.04
C LEU A 151 15.69 -15.74 -11.63
N PRO A 152 16.86 -15.29 -11.14
CA PRO A 152 16.95 -14.54 -9.90
C PRO A 152 16.01 -13.34 -9.83
N GLU A 153 15.88 -12.56 -10.90
CA GLU A 153 14.94 -11.43 -10.95
C GLU A 153 13.47 -11.87 -10.90
N GLN A 154 13.12 -13.02 -11.49
CA GLN A 154 11.79 -13.60 -11.29
C GLN A 154 11.54 -14.03 -9.84
N VAL A 155 12.56 -14.55 -9.15
CA VAL A 155 12.46 -14.89 -7.73
C VAL A 155 12.38 -13.64 -6.86
N ARG A 156 13.09 -12.56 -7.20
CA ARG A 156 12.94 -11.24 -6.56
C ARG A 156 11.49 -10.78 -6.61
N GLN A 157 10.86 -10.86 -7.79
CA GLN A 157 9.46 -10.54 -7.95
C GLN A 157 8.56 -11.41 -7.04
N LEU A 158 8.79 -12.72 -6.98
CA LEU A 158 8.03 -13.65 -6.11
C LEU A 158 8.23 -13.34 -4.61
N ALA A 159 9.38 -12.84 -4.20
CA ALA A 159 9.61 -12.36 -2.84
C ALA A 159 8.71 -11.14 -2.53
N TYR A 160 8.59 -10.19 -3.46
CA TYR A 160 7.65 -9.06 -3.33
C TYR A 160 6.18 -9.49 -3.33
N TYR A 161 5.79 -10.53 -4.11
CA TYR A 161 4.46 -11.13 -3.99
C TYR A 161 4.20 -11.63 -2.56
N SER A 162 5.12 -12.42 -2.01
CA SER A 162 4.96 -12.99 -0.67
C SER A 162 4.91 -11.89 0.41
N ALA A 163 5.84 -10.93 0.36
CA ALA A 163 5.91 -9.85 1.35
C ALA A 163 4.66 -8.97 1.33
N LEU A 164 4.20 -8.54 0.14
CA LEU A 164 2.96 -7.74 0.04
C LEU A 164 1.74 -8.55 0.50
N GLY A 165 1.68 -9.84 0.16
CA GLY A 165 0.61 -10.72 0.62
C GLY A 165 0.56 -10.86 2.14
N GLN A 166 1.71 -10.97 2.81
CA GLN A 166 1.84 -10.96 4.27
C GLN A 166 1.44 -9.61 4.88
N PHE A 167 1.85 -8.50 4.28
CA PHE A 167 1.44 -7.17 4.72
C PHE A 167 -0.09 -6.99 4.67
N TRP A 168 -0.71 -7.34 3.55
CA TRP A 168 -2.16 -7.21 3.40
C TRP A 168 -2.96 -8.17 4.24
N ARG A 169 -2.38 -9.28 4.73
CA ARG A 169 -3.03 -10.13 5.74
C ARG A 169 -3.31 -9.32 7.01
N VAL A 170 -2.27 -8.68 7.55
CA VAL A 170 -2.37 -7.84 8.75
C VAL A 170 -3.35 -6.68 8.52
N MET A 171 -3.24 -5.99 7.39
CA MET A 171 -4.10 -4.84 7.10
C MET A 171 -5.57 -5.23 6.91
N SER A 172 -5.83 -6.38 6.28
CA SER A 172 -7.17 -6.92 6.12
C SER A 172 -7.83 -7.15 7.48
N ASP A 173 -7.18 -7.91 8.35
CA ASP A 173 -7.69 -8.21 9.69
C ASP A 173 -7.91 -6.92 10.51
N LEU A 174 -6.94 -5.99 10.46
CA LEU A 174 -7.04 -4.68 11.13
C LEU A 174 -8.26 -3.88 10.68
N PHE A 175 -8.56 -3.83 9.38
CA PHE A 175 -9.69 -3.06 8.86
C PHE A 175 -11.04 -3.71 9.14
N ILE A 176 -11.11 -5.04 9.18
CA ILE A 176 -12.31 -5.75 9.62
C ILE A 176 -12.56 -5.50 11.10
N ASP A 177 -11.53 -5.64 11.95
CA ASP A 177 -11.64 -5.39 13.39
C ASP A 177 -12.02 -3.93 13.70
N LEU A 178 -11.54 -2.97 12.90
CA LEU A 178 -11.94 -1.56 12.99
C LEU A 178 -13.45 -1.39 12.73
N SER A 179 -13.97 -2.07 11.70
CA SER A 179 -15.42 -2.05 11.41
C SER A 179 -16.22 -2.65 12.56
N ASP A 180 -15.77 -3.76 13.13
CA ASP A 180 -16.46 -4.42 14.24
C ASP A 180 -16.42 -3.55 15.51
N ALA A 181 -15.33 -2.80 15.72
CA ALA A 181 -15.22 -1.83 16.81
C ALA A 181 -16.17 -0.64 16.63
N TYR A 182 -16.35 -0.16 15.40
CA TYR A 182 -17.34 0.87 15.07
C TYR A 182 -18.78 0.37 15.26
N ASP A 183 -19.10 -0.83 14.77
CA ASP A 183 -20.42 -1.44 14.92
C ASP A 183 -20.77 -1.67 16.42
N ALA A 184 -19.76 -1.96 17.25
CA ALA A 184 -19.89 -2.05 18.71
C ALA A 184 -19.90 -0.69 19.44
N GLY A 185 -19.80 0.44 18.71
CA GLY A 185 -19.78 1.78 19.27
C GLY A 185 -18.50 2.18 20.01
N ARG A 186 -17.40 1.42 19.85
CA ARG A 186 -16.09 1.70 20.47
C ARG A 186 -15.24 2.71 19.71
N VAL A 187 -15.50 2.87 18.41
CA VAL A 187 -14.85 3.85 17.53
C VAL A 187 -15.95 4.79 17.03
N GLN A 188 -15.85 6.09 17.34
CA GLN A 188 -16.91 7.05 16.98
C GLN A 188 -16.38 8.33 16.33
N THR A 189 -15.08 8.57 16.39
CA THR A 189 -14.40 9.76 15.86
C THR A 189 -13.24 9.39 14.95
N ILE A 190 -12.78 10.33 14.11
CA ILE A 190 -11.59 10.13 13.28
C ILE A 190 -10.32 9.91 14.12
N PRO A 191 -10.08 10.64 15.24
CA PRO A 191 -9.01 10.30 16.17
C PRO A 191 -9.07 8.86 16.69
N ASP A 192 -10.26 8.32 16.99
CA ASP A 192 -10.40 6.90 17.39
C ASP A 192 -9.95 5.96 16.27
N VAL A 193 -10.34 6.25 15.02
CA VAL A 193 -9.91 5.48 13.84
C VAL A 193 -8.38 5.49 13.71
N VAL A 194 -7.76 6.67 13.82
CA VAL A 194 -6.30 6.83 13.72
C VAL A 194 -5.59 6.08 14.85
N ALA A 195 -6.08 6.21 16.08
CA ALA A 195 -5.53 5.51 17.25
C ALA A 195 -5.63 3.98 17.09
N PHE A 196 -6.76 3.49 16.58
CA PHE A 196 -6.98 2.07 16.32
C PHE A 196 -6.00 1.52 15.28
N ILE A 197 -5.85 2.22 14.14
CA ILE A 197 -4.92 1.83 13.08
C ILE A 197 -3.47 1.87 13.60
N LYS A 198 -3.08 2.93 14.31
CA LYS A 198 -1.75 3.06 14.92
C LYS A 198 -1.46 1.90 15.86
N ALA A 199 -2.40 1.55 16.74
CA ALA A 199 -2.25 0.42 17.66
C ALA A 199 -2.06 -0.91 16.91
N GLY A 200 -2.83 -1.15 15.84
CA GLY A 200 -2.68 -2.32 14.99
C GLY A 200 -1.31 -2.41 14.31
N LEU A 201 -0.83 -1.31 13.74
CA LEU A 201 0.49 -1.24 13.11
C LEU A 201 1.61 -1.51 14.11
N VAL A 202 1.52 -0.95 15.33
CA VAL A 202 2.49 -1.18 16.40
C VAL A 202 2.46 -2.63 16.87
N ALA A 203 1.27 -3.22 17.05
CA ALA A 203 1.12 -4.61 17.48
C ALA A 203 1.74 -5.60 16.47
N ALA A 204 1.63 -5.30 15.17
CA ALA A 204 2.21 -6.11 14.12
C ALA A 204 3.67 -5.76 13.78
N ALA A 205 4.25 -4.72 14.37
CA ALA A 205 5.47 -4.09 13.86
C ALA A 205 6.65 -5.07 13.72
N ALA A 206 6.83 -5.94 14.71
CA ALA A 206 7.90 -6.92 14.78
C ALA A 206 7.56 -8.27 14.14
N ASN A 207 6.39 -8.40 13.49
CA ASN A 207 6.02 -9.64 12.82
C ASN A 207 7.06 -9.95 11.72
N PRO A 208 7.63 -11.16 11.70
CA PRO A 208 8.68 -11.48 10.75
C PRO A 208 8.09 -11.63 9.34
N ILE A 209 8.80 -11.11 8.34
CA ILE A 209 8.49 -11.31 6.92
C ILE A 209 9.39 -12.44 6.41
N THR A 210 8.77 -13.56 6.06
CA THR A 210 9.51 -14.76 5.63
C THR A 210 8.87 -15.40 4.43
N TYR A 211 9.66 -16.04 3.59
CA TYR A 211 9.17 -16.70 2.38
C TYR A 211 10.05 -17.90 2.06
N ALA A 212 9.40 -19.01 1.78
CA ALA A 212 10.05 -20.22 1.32
C ALA A 212 9.16 -20.92 0.31
N VAL A 213 9.78 -21.60 -0.65
CA VAL A 213 9.09 -22.40 -1.64
C VAL A 213 9.35 -23.89 -1.40
N GLU A 214 8.33 -24.72 -1.61
CA GLU A 214 8.47 -26.17 -1.62
C GLU A 214 8.70 -26.69 -3.04
N ILE A 215 9.81 -27.41 -3.25
CA ILE A 215 10.17 -28.00 -4.54
C ILE A 215 10.50 -29.47 -4.31
N GLY A 216 9.67 -30.36 -4.83
CA GLY A 216 9.89 -31.81 -4.72
C GLY A 216 9.89 -32.34 -3.28
N GLY A 217 9.13 -31.71 -2.38
CA GLY A 217 9.08 -32.05 -0.95
C GLY A 217 10.20 -31.44 -0.10
N THR A 218 11.12 -30.68 -0.71
CA THR A 218 12.17 -29.93 0.00
C THR A 218 11.79 -28.46 0.08
N ARG A 219 11.93 -27.88 1.28
CA ARG A 219 11.72 -26.44 1.53
C ARG A 219 12.99 -25.66 1.22
N TYR A 220 12.86 -24.57 0.46
CA TYR A 220 13.93 -23.63 0.15
C TYR A 220 13.55 -22.24 0.68
N ASP A 221 14.25 -21.77 1.71
CA ASP A 221 14.01 -20.44 2.28
C ASP A 221 14.61 -19.35 1.38
N VAL A 222 13.75 -18.50 0.83
CA VAL A 222 14.09 -17.37 -0.06
C VAL A 222 14.25 -16.08 0.76
N LEU A 223 13.33 -15.83 1.69
CA LEU A 223 13.45 -14.80 2.74
C LEU A 223 13.51 -15.52 4.09
N PRO A 224 14.71 -15.86 4.60
CA PRO A 224 14.87 -16.59 5.85
C PRO A 224 14.64 -15.69 7.06
N LYS A 225 14.25 -16.26 8.20
CA LYS A 225 14.14 -15.52 9.48
C LYS A 225 15.44 -14.82 9.88
N SER A 226 16.60 -15.38 9.51
CA SER A 226 17.92 -14.81 9.78
C SER A 226 18.18 -13.50 9.05
N ALA A 227 17.41 -13.15 8.01
CA ALA A 227 17.49 -11.86 7.33
C ALA A 227 16.93 -10.72 8.20
N GLY A 228 16.21 -11.03 9.30
CA GLY A 228 15.73 -10.02 10.25
C GLY A 228 14.63 -9.11 9.71
N LEU A 229 13.99 -9.45 8.59
CA LEU A 229 12.96 -8.64 7.95
C LEU A 229 11.67 -8.61 8.79
N THR A 230 11.13 -7.42 8.97
CA THR A 230 9.97 -7.14 9.81
C THR A 230 8.84 -6.44 9.04
N PHE A 231 7.61 -6.64 9.51
CA PHE A 231 6.41 -6.10 8.89
C PHE A 231 6.45 -4.57 8.72
N LEU A 232 6.79 -3.83 9.78
CA LEU A 232 6.67 -2.37 9.74
C LEU A 232 7.77 -1.73 8.88
N MET A 233 9.03 -2.00 9.21
CA MET A 233 10.16 -1.29 8.61
C MET A 233 10.47 -1.75 7.20
N ASP A 234 10.26 -3.02 6.89
CA ASP A 234 10.74 -3.62 5.64
C ASP A 234 9.64 -3.81 4.60
N VAL A 235 8.36 -3.68 4.99
CA VAL A 235 7.23 -3.81 4.06
C VAL A 235 6.22 -2.68 4.19
N ALA A 236 5.73 -2.36 5.39
CA ALA A 236 4.68 -1.36 5.54
C ALA A 236 5.14 0.07 5.19
N VAL A 237 6.30 0.50 5.70
CA VAL A 237 6.87 1.82 5.39
C VAL A 237 7.20 1.95 3.89
N PRO A 238 7.93 0.99 3.26
CA PRO A 238 8.13 1.00 1.81
C PRO A 238 6.83 0.95 1.00
N TYR A 239 5.81 0.24 1.46
CA TYR A 239 4.49 0.20 0.82
C TYR A 239 3.83 1.58 0.80
N VAL A 240 3.82 2.29 1.93
CA VAL A 240 3.29 3.65 2.01
C VAL A 240 4.03 4.57 1.04
N GLU A 241 5.36 4.51 1.03
CA GLU A 241 6.18 5.30 0.11
C GLU A 241 5.85 4.99 -1.36
N ALA A 242 5.82 3.72 -1.74
CA ALA A 242 5.63 3.30 -3.12
C ALA A 242 4.19 3.48 -3.62
N VAL A 243 3.18 3.21 -2.78
CA VAL A 243 1.76 3.13 -3.22
C VAL A 243 0.95 4.36 -2.82
N PHE A 244 1.22 4.98 -1.66
CA PHE A 244 0.44 6.13 -1.20
C PHE A 244 1.01 7.44 -1.70
N PHE A 245 2.33 7.55 -1.72
CA PHE A 245 3.02 8.75 -2.21
C PHE A 245 3.32 8.65 -3.71
N ARG A 246 4.20 7.73 -4.09
CA ARG A 246 4.76 7.73 -5.45
C ARG A 246 3.79 7.24 -6.51
N GLY A 247 3.27 6.03 -6.34
CA GLY A 247 2.49 5.34 -7.36
C GLY A 247 3.26 5.17 -8.68
N THR A 248 2.53 4.88 -9.76
CA THR A 248 3.07 4.98 -11.12
C THR A 248 2.28 6.04 -11.89
N PRO A 249 2.89 6.74 -12.85
CA PRO A 249 2.18 7.71 -13.67
C PRO A 249 1.04 7.02 -14.45
N PHE A 250 -0.20 7.50 -14.31
CA PHE A 250 -1.33 6.84 -14.96
C PHE A 250 -1.33 7.13 -16.46
N LEU A 251 -1.38 6.07 -17.27
CA LEU A 251 -1.37 6.15 -18.73
C LEU A 251 -2.53 7.01 -19.29
N GLY A 252 -3.65 7.09 -18.55
CA GLY A 252 -4.82 7.89 -18.93
C GLY A 252 -4.75 9.37 -18.53
N THR A 253 -3.79 9.80 -17.70
CA THR A 253 -3.73 11.19 -17.19
C THR A 253 -2.46 11.95 -17.54
N VAL A 254 -1.36 11.26 -17.88
CA VAL A 254 -0.08 11.89 -18.21
C VAL A 254 0.56 11.26 -19.45
N SER A 255 1.37 12.06 -20.13
CA SER A 255 2.13 11.65 -21.30
C SER A 255 3.51 11.13 -20.91
N TYR A 256 3.83 9.93 -21.39
CA TYR A 256 5.17 9.32 -21.28
C TYR A 256 6.14 9.84 -22.36
N ASN A 257 5.72 10.81 -23.19
CA ASN A 257 6.62 11.46 -24.13
C ASN A 257 7.72 12.21 -23.35
N ALA A 258 8.97 11.74 -23.47
CA ALA A 258 10.12 12.34 -22.81
C ALA A 258 10.31 13.84 -23.13
N GLN A 259 9.86 14.31 -24.30
CA GLN A 259 9.94 15.73 -24.66
C GLN A 259 8.92 16.61 -23.90
N ALA A 260 7.81 16.01 -23.46
CA ALA A 260 6.74 16.73 -22.78
C ALA A 260 7.07 17.03 -21.30
N ASN A 261 8.05 16.33 -20.72
CA ASN A 261 8.50 16.49 -19.33
C ASN A 261 7.35 16.48 -18.29
N GLN A 262 6.30 15.69 -18.54
CA GLN A 262 5.15 15.56 -17.62
C GLN A 262 5.39 14.58 -16.47
N ILE A 263 6.41 13.72 -16.60
CA ILE A 263 6.81 12.75 -15.59
C ILE A 263 8.22 13.12 -15.17
N SER A 264 8.44 13.25 -13.86
CA SER A 264 9.77 13.50 -13.29
C SER A 264 10.74 12.40 -13.70
N VAL A 265 12.00 12.75 -13.95
CA VAL A 265 13.08 11.75 -14.11
C VAL A 265 13.52 11.17 -12.76
N ASP A 266 13.26 11.90 -11.69
CA ASP A 266 13.53 11.50 -10.30
C ASP A 266 12.28 10.81 -9.73
N GLN A 267 12.40 9.51 -9.46
CA GLN A 267 11.33 8.69 -8.87
C GLN A 267 10.87 9.19 -7.50
N GLY A 268 11.76 9.83 -6.73
CA GLY A 268 11.43 10.37 -5.41
C GLY A 268 10.41 11.52 -5.45
N ARG A 269 10.17 12.10 -6.64
CA ARG A 269 9.22 13.20 -6.88
C ARG A 269 7.92 12.74 -7.54
N PHE A 270 7.64 11.44 -7.53
CA PHE A 270 6.41 10.93 -8.10
C PHE A 270 5.25 11.25 -7.16
N ASP A 271 4.19 11.80 -7.72
CA ASP A 271 2.99 12.26 -7.00
C ASP A 271 1.74 11.60 -7.64
N TYR A 272 1.77 10.27 -7.82
CA TYR A 272 0.70 9.50 -8.47
C TYR A 272 0.05 8.47 -7.54
N GLY A 273 0.48 8.42 -6.27
CA GLY A 273 -0.06 7.50 -5.28
C GLY A 273 -1.47 7.89 -4.81
N ALA A 274 -2.02 7.07 -3.92
CA ALA A 274 -3.40 7.22 -3.43
C ALA A 274 -3.72 8.61 -2.82
N LEU A 275 -2.73 9.30 -2.25
CA LEU A 275 -2.91 10.62 -1.63
C LEU A 275 -2.98 11.77 -2.66
N TYR A 276 -2.55 11.52 -3.90
CA TYR A 276 -2.45 12.52 -4.98
C TYR A 276 -3.47 12.28 -6.10
N ALA A 277 -3.85 11.01 -6.28
CA ALA A 277 -4.74 10.57 -7.35
C ALA A 277 -6.03 11.39 -7.42
N ASP A 278 -6.42 11.77 -8.64
CA ASP A 278 -7.72 12.37 -8.92
C ASP A 278 -8.80 11.28 -8.90
N PRO A 279 -9.87 11.41 -8.08
CA PRO A 279 -10.96 10.44 -8.07
C PRO A 279 -11.91 10.57 -9.28
N LEU A 280 -11.98 11.72 -9.96
CA LEU A 280 -12.93 11.94 -11.07
C LEU A 280 -12.74 11.01 -12.28
N PRO A 281 -11.52 10.70 -12.75
CA PRO A 281 -11.33 9.83 -13.91
C PRO A 281 -11.55 8.33 -13.62
N ILE A 282 -11.92 7.95 -12.40
CA ILE A 282 -12.16 6.54 -12.04
C ILE A 282 -13.29 5.95 -12.90
N GLY A 283 -13.02 4.78 -13.48
CA GLY A 283 -13.89 4.17 -14.50
C GLY A 283 -13.47 4.46 -15.94
N GLY A 284 -12.52 5.38 -16.15
CA GLY A 284 -11.90 5.66 -17.44
C GLY A 284 -10.79 4.68 -17.82
N ALA A 285 -10.45 4.65 -19.10
CA ALA A 285 -9.34 3.85 -19.62
C ALA A 285 -7.98 4.38 -19.13
N GLY A 286 -7.05 3.49 -18.81
CA GLY A 286 -5.69 3.86 -18.39
C GLY A 286 -5.59 4.36 -16.94
N ILE A 287 -6.59 4.10 -16.09
CA ILE A 287 -6.65 4.52 -14.69
C ILE A 287 -6.61 3.28 -13.77
N PRO A 288 -5.43 2.84 -13.29
CA PRO A 288 -5.27 1.60 -12.53
C PRO A 288 -6.17 1.45 -11.28
N PRO A 289 -6.37 2.48 -10.43
CA PRO A 289 -7.20 2.36 -9.23
C PRO A 289 -8.65 1.95 -9.50
N THR A 290 -9.15 2.11 -10.74
CA THR A 290 -10.48 1.65 -11.15
C THR A 290 -10.74 0.19 -10.80
N LEU A 291 -9.72 -0.67 -10.93
CA LEU A 291 -9.83 -2.10 -10.61
C LEU A 291 -10.19 -2.32 -9.13
N LEU A 292 -9.50 -1.62 -8.23
CA LEU A 292 -9.80 -1.67 -6.80
C LEU A 292 -11.18 -1.09 -6.48
N MET A 293 -11.53 0.08 -7.05
CA MET A 293 -12.83 0.70 -6.79
C MET A 293 -13.99 -0.18 -7.30
N GLN A 294 -13.77 -0.91 -8.38
CA GLN A 294 -14.72 -1.89 -8.89
C GLN A 294 -14.85 -3.08 -7.94
N ASP A 295 -13.75 -3.62 -7.41
CA ASP A 295 -13.79 -4.73 -6.46
C ASP A 295 -14.50 -4.33 -5.16
N MET A 296 -14.14 -3.18 -4.57
CA MET A 296 -14.75 -2.68 -3.34
C MET A 296 -16.25 -2.39 -3.48
N ARG A 297 -16.73 -2.07 -4.68
CA ARG A 297 -18.16 -1.86 -4.94
C ARG A 297 -19.01 -3.08 -4.55
N HIS A 298 -18.46 -4.29 -4.67
CA HIS A 298 -19.18 -5.52 -4.37
C HIS A 298 -19.32 -5.82 -2.87
N PHE A 299 -18.57 -5.11 -2.01
CA PHE A 299 -18.48 -5.38 -0.58
C PHE A 299 -18.78 -4.15 0.28
N LEU A 300 -19.51 -3.17 -0.26
CA LEU A 300 -19.94 -2.00 0.50
C LEU A 300 -20.93 -2.41 1.60
N PRO A 301 -20.77 -1.94 2.85
CA PRO A 301 -21.79 -2.12 3.87
C PRO A 301 -23.05 -1.32 3.53
N ASP A 302 -24.21 -1.81 4.02
CA ASP A 302 -25.51 -1.25 3.69
C ASP A 302 -25.62 0.25 4.02
N TYR A 303 -25.06 0.68 5.15
CA TYR A 303 -25.08 2.09 5.55
C TYR A 303 -24.29 2.99 4.60
N LEU A 304 -23.17 2.50 4.05
CA LEU A 304 -22.35 3.27 3.10
C LEU A 304 -23.01 3.30 1.73
N THR A 305 -23.62 2.18 1.31
CA THR A 305 -24.42 2.11 0.08
C THR A 305 -25.60 3.08 0.15
N ALA A 306 -26.34 3.11 1.26
CA ALA A 306 -27.44 4.03 1.48
C ALA A 306 -26.96 5.49 1.48
N PHE A 307 -25.83 5.77 2.12
CA PHE A 307 -25.21 7.09 2.09
C PHE A 307 -24.86 7.52 0.65
N TYR A 308 -24.14 6.70 -0.13
CA TYR A 308 -23.81 7.03 -1.51
C TYR A 308 -25.03 7.21 -2.41
N GLN A 309 -26.07 6.39 -2.21
CA GLN A 309 -27.33 6.48 -2.92
C GLN A 309 -28.06 7.81 -2.66
N SER A 310 -27.89 8.41 -1.47
CA SER A 310 -28.50 9.69 -1.11
C SER A 310 -27.72 10.91 -1.64
N GLN A 311 -26.52 10.73 -2.20
CA GLN A 311 -25.66 11.81 -2.69
C GLN A 311 -25.74 11.94 -4.21
N GLY A 312 -25.73 13.17 -4.73
CA GLY A 312 -25.44 13.46 -6.14
C GLY A 312 -26.15 12.54 -7.15
N ARG A 313 -25.38 11.77 -7.92
CA ARG A 313 -25.87 10.85 -8.97
C ARG A 313 -26.26 9.45 -8.46
N GLY A 314 -26.58 9.30 -7.17
CA GLY A 314 -26.91 8.00 -6.59
C GLY A 314 -25.77 6.99 -6.75
N LEU A 315 -26.03 5.80 -7.28
CA LEU A 315 -24.98 4.78 -7.47
C LEU A 315 -24.34 4.80 -8.88
N ASP A 316 -24.75 5.71 -9.75
CA ASP A 316 -24.20 5.78 -11.12
C ASP A 316 -22.71 6.15 -11.12
N ASP A 317 -22.28 6.99 -10.18
CA ASP A 317 -20.90 7.41 -9.96
C ASP A 317 -20.25 6.73 -8.74
N VAL A 318 -20.77 5.57 -8.32
CA VAL A 318 -20.35 4.91 -7.06
C VAL A 318 -18.85 4.67 -6.97
N ARG A 319 -18.16 4.34 -8.09
CA ARG A 319 -16.70 4.13 -8.07
C ARG A 319 -15.91 5.40 -7.75
N VAL A 320 -16.41 6.57 -8.17
CA VAL A 320 -15.80 7.87 -7.84
C VAL A 320 -15.96 8.13 -6.34
N LYS A 321 -17.16 7.89 -5.79
CA LYS A 321 -17.44 8.04 -4.35
C LYS A 321 -16.61 7.09 -3.49
N ILE A 322 -16.51 5.82 -3.92
CA ILE A 322 -15.61 4.84 -3.31
C ILE A 322 -14.18 5.36 -3.30
N CYS A 323 -13.67 5.90 -4.42
CA CYS A 323 -12.32 6.45 -4.47
C CYS A 323 -12.13 7.64 -3.52
N GLN A 324 -13.13 8.51 -3.38
CA GLN A 324 -13.08 9.64 -2.45
C GLN A 324 -13.03 9.17 -0.99
N SER A 325 -13.93 8.28 -0.57
CA SER A 325 -13.89 7.74 0.79
C SER A 325 -12.61 6.94 1.05
N PHE A 326 -12.14 6.18 0.06
CA PHE A 326 -10.86 5.48 0.13
C PHE A 326 -9.71 6.46 0.36
N GLN A 327 -9.64 7.55 -0.40
CA GLN A 327 -8.62 8.58 -0.22
C GLN A 327 -8.67 9.22 1.17
N LYS A 328 -9.87 9.53 1.69
CA LYS A 328 -10.06 9.98 3.08
C LYS A 328 -9.48 8.97 4.08
N SER A 329 -9.74 7.69 3.88
CA SER A 329 -9.20 6.63 4.75
C SER A 329 -7.68 6.53 4.68
N MET A 330 -7.07 6.76 3.50
CA MET A 330 -5.62 6.76 3.34
C MET A 330 -4.97 7.94 4.08
N PHE A 331 -5.62 9.10 4.18
CA PHE A 331 -5.15 10.18 5.06
C PHE A 331 -5.21 9.82 6.55
N CYS A 332 -6.20 9.03 6.98
CA CYS A 332 -6.23 8.49 8.34
C CYS A 332 -5.08 7.50 8.58
N VAL A 333 -4.84 6.56 7.65
CA VAL A 333 -3.71 5.62 7.73
C VAL A 333 -2.38 6.37 7.75
N THR A 334 -2.19 7.38 6.91
CA THR A 334 -0.99 8.23 6.93
C THR A 334 -0.84 8.98 8.26
N SER A 335 -1.94 9.50 8.82
CA SER A 335 -1.90 10.14 10.15
C SER A 335 -1.42 9.16 11.23
N ALA A 336 -1.95 7.94 11.23
CA ALA A 336 -1.56 6.88 12.17
C ALA A 336 -0.07 6.52 12.04
N SER A 337 0.42 6.38 10.80
CA SER A 337 1.83 6.09 10.51
C SER A 337 2.74 7.22 10.97
N LEU A 338 2.44 8.48 10.61
CA LEU A 338 3.26 9.63 11.00
C LEU A 338 3.32 9.80 12.53
N GLN A 339 2.19 9.66 13.22
CA GLN A 339 2.14 9.69 14.68
C GLN A 339 2.84 8.49 15.33
N GLY A 340 2.92 7.34 14.66
CA GLY A 340 3.64 6.15 15.13
C GLY A 340 5.15 6.24 14.91
N LEU A 341 5.60 7.05 13.94
CA LEU A 341 6.99 7.22 13.54
C LEU A 341 7.63 8.51 14.08
N LEU A 342 6.94 9.23 14.96
CA LEU A 342 7.54 10.40 15.62
C LEU A 342 8.86 10.00 16.29
N PRO A 343 9.94 10.77 16.09
CA PRO A 343 11.23 10.49 16.71
C PRO A 343 11.17 10.42 18.24
N HIS A 344 10.29 11.20 18.86
CA HIS A 344 10.08 11.27 20.31
C HIS A 344 8.58 11.17 20.66
N PRO A 345 8.21 10.84 21.91
CA PRO A 345 6.82 10.84 22.35
C PRO A 345 6.12 12.17 22.05
N ALA A 346 4.88 12.10 21.56
CA ALA A 346 4.12 13.29 21.18
C ALA A 346 3.88 14.25 22.36
N ASP A 347 3.80 13.72 23.57
CA ASP A 347 3.58 14.44 24.83
C ASP A 347 4.88 14.88 25.53
N THR A 348 6.04 14.75 24.88
CA THR A 348 7.32 15.19 25.45
C THR A 348 7.29 16.66 25.90
N THR A 349 7.92 16.95 27.02
CA THR A 349 8.12 18.31 27.54
C THR A 349 9.48 18.90 27.20
N ASP A 350 10.40 18.10 26.65
CA ASP A 350 11.72 18.54 26.26
C ASP A 350 11.62 19.45 25.00
N PRO A 351 12.09 20.70 25.06
CA PRO A 351 12.07 21.61 23.91
C PRO A 351 12.80 21.07 22.67
N THR A 352 13.90 20.35 22.85
CA THR A 352 14.68 19.79 21.73
C THR A 352 13.93 18.65 21.06
N GLU A 353 13.30 17.78 21.83
CA GLU A 353 12.49 16.69 21.30
C GLU A 353 11.24 17.20 20.56
N ARG A 354 10.61 18.27 21.07
CA ARG A 354 9.48 18.94 20.39
C ARG A 354 9.89 19.51 19.04
N VAL A 355 11.07 20.13 18.96
CA VAL A 355 11.62 20.65 17.69
C VAL A 355 11.89 19.50 16.73
N ALA A 356 12.49 18.40 17.18
CA ALA A 356 12.75 17.23 16.34
C ALA A 356 11.45 16.61 15.78
N ASN A 357 10.40 16.48 16.61
CA ASN A 357 9.09 16.00 16.16
C ASN A 357 8.45 16.96 15.14
N HIS A 358 8.56 18.28 15.36
CA HIS A 358 8.06 19.29 14.43
C HIS A 358 8.79 19.23 13.09
N GLU A 359 10.13 19.20 13.09
CA GLU A 359 10.95 19.11 11.88
C GLU A 359 10.66 17.84 11.07
N PHE A 360 10.49 16.70 11.76
CA PHE A 360 10.07 15.45 11.15
C PHE A 360 8.73 15.59 10.41
N LEU A 361 7.72 16.14 11.07
CA LEU A 361 6.40 16.33 10.47
C LEU A 361 6.41 17.39 9.36
N ALA A 362 7.19 18.46 9.49
CA ALA A 362 7.34 19.49 8.48
C ALA A 362 7.87 18.90 7.17
N ALA A 363 8.91 18.05 7.23
CA ALA A 363 9.43 17.36 6.06
C ALA A 363 8.37 16.48 5.36
N TRP A 364 7.46 15.86 6.12
CA TRP A 364 6.34 15.10 5.54
C TRP A 364 5.24 16.00 4.97
N MET A 365 4.99 17.15 5.59
CA MET A 365 4.03 18.12 5.06
C MET A 365 4.51 18.74 3.75
N ASP A 366 5.82 19.00 3.59
CA ASP A 366 6.40 19.43 2.31
C ASP A 366 6.05 18.45 1.18
N ARG A 367 6.09 17.15 1.46
CA ARG A 367 5.69 16.11 0.48
C ARG A 367 4.21 16.15 0.18
N LEU A 368 3.36 16.37 1.19
CA LEU A 368 1.90 16.42 1.03
C LEU A 368 1.40 17.75 0.42
N ALA A 369 2.27 18.73 0.18
CA ALA A 369 1.87 20.04 -0.33
C ALA A 369 1.12 20.00 -1.66
N THR A 370 1.43 19.03 -2.53
CA THR A 370 0.78 18.81 -3.84
C THR A 370 -0.28 17.70 -3.81
N SER A 371 -0.56 17.12 -2.64
CA SER A 371 -1.55 16.06 -2.47
C SER A 371 -2.99 16.58 -2.48
N ARG A 372 -3.97 15.68 -2.36
CA ARG A 372 -5.40 16.00 -2.21
C ARG A 372 -5.81 16.40 -0.79
N LEU A 373 -4.85 16.77 0.06
CA LEU A 373 -5.11 17.09 1.46
C LEU A 373 -6.12 18.22 1.60
N ASP A 374 -6.04 19.26 0.77
CA ASP A 374 -6.97 20.39 0.71
C ASP A 374 -8.39 19.96 0.31
N VAL A 375 -8.49 19.09 -0.69
CA VAL A 375 -9.77 18.56 -1.20
C VAL A 375 -10.50 17.75 -0.14
N VAL A 376 -9.80 16.94 0.65
CA VAL A 376 -10.42 16.13 1.71
C VAL A 376 -10.79 16.94 2.96
N GLN A 377 -10.45 18.23 3.03
CA GLN A 377 -10.93 19.12 4.10
C GLN A 377 -12.35 19.65 3.87
N LEU A 378 -12.89 19.49 2.65
CA LEU A 378 -14.16 20.09 2.22
C LEU A 378 -15.42 19.38 2.75
#